data_AF-A0A371WI78-F1
#
_entry.id   AF-A0A371WI78-F1
#
_cell.length_a   1.000
_cell.length_b   1.000
_cell.length_c   1.000
_cell.angle_alpha   90.00
_cell.angle_beta   90.00
_cell.angle_gamma   90.00
#
_symmetry.space_group_name_H-M   'P 1'
#
loop_
_entity.id
_entity.type
_entity.pdbx_description
1 polymer ?
#
loop_
_entity_poly.entity_id
_entity_poly.type
_entity_poly.pdbx_seq_one_letter_code
_entity_poly.pdbx_strand_id
1 'polypeptide(L)'
;MTEIATTPFGRRSVTFAQIQVQATVKAARARVERNGSESNAPNVVNKWVLLQTLNEIRPTLGISDRALGVLSALLSFHPEAGLTIAPAVRTQDDPCLADAHPDLVVFPSNRALCLRANGMSEPTLRRHLAALVEARLIIRRDSSNGKRYVRRAGEEAITQAFGLDLSPLIVRYPEFQDRQEQLRRERQQISMLKERIVLLRRDVSKRISYAIDAELTGPWGDLRQAFVSLLTPVRRLHGMEAFKALNTQLETLRAEVANALEDACNFENISGNDAQNERHNTESKPDNNPDSEPAFQKARGETEANGEGQGAPTATHLPLQVVLDACRDVEEHHLGDGKITTWPTFIKTAAAIRPGIGISADAWRAAVEAMGEAKAAVAVAFILQRSEYSSEVRKHVSAETGKLTMSVNGSPAIRSPGGYLRALTEKGRAGEFPLWPAILAHLSQRMKLQKG
;
A
#
# COMPACT_ATOMS: atom_id res chain seq x y z
N MET A 1 25.21 -26.28 39.74
CA MET A 1 25.91 -25.21 40.49
C MET A 1 25.20 -23.88 40.25
N THR A 2 24.82 -23.20 41.33
CA THR A 2 24.02 -21.97 41.37
C THR A 2 24.55 -20.87 40.44
N GLU A 3 23.67 -20.24 39.64
CA GLU A 3 23.98 -19.02 38.88
C GLU A 3 24.52 -17.96 39.85
N ILE A 4 25.84 -17.75 39.87
CA ILE A 4 26.50 -16.78 40.75
C ILE A 4 26.25 -15.38 40.16
N ALA A 5 25.14 -14.78 40.59
CA ALA A 5 24.77 -13.36 40.50
C ALA A 5 24.88 -12.69 39.11
N THR A 6 23.73 -12.47 38.48
CA THR A 6 23.52 -11.57 37.33
C THR A 6 23.37 -10.09 37.74
N THR A 7 23.89 -9.72 38.90
CA THR A 7 23.89 -8.33 39.38
C THR A 7 24.95 -7.51 38.64
N PRO A 8 24.69 -6.22 38.36
CA PRO A 8 25.65 -5.37 37.67
C PRO A 8 26.97 -5.23 38.44
N PHE A 9 28.10 -5.34 37.75
CA PHE A 9 29.42 -5.09 38.35
C PHE A 9 29.69 -3.58 38.54
N GLY A 10 30.34 -3.23 39.65
CA GLY A 10 30.80 -1.87 39.94
C GLY A 10 29.72 -0.94 40.50
N ARG A 11 29.76 0.36 40.18
CA ARG A 11 28.87 1.40 40.72
C ARG A 11 27.45 1.41 40.14
N ARG A 12 27.04 0.38 39.40
CA ARG A 12 25.73 0.33 38.73
C ARG A 12 24.69 -0.24 39.68
N SER A 13 23.56 0.44 39.84
CA SER A 13 22.42 -0.08 40.60
C SER A 13 21.68 -1.15 39.79
N VAL A 14 21.11 -2.11 40.52
CA VAL A 14 20.12 -3.04 39.97
C VAL A 14 18.81 -2.27 39.76
N THR A 15 18.19 -2.38 38.60
CA THR A 15 16.86 -1.80 38.35
C THR A 15 15.77 -2.87 38.39
N PHE A 16 14.55 -2.48 38.79
CA PHE A 16 13.39 -3.38 38.78
C PHE A 16 13.16 -4.01 37.39
N ALA A 17 13.38 -3.22 36.33
CA ALA A 17 13.35 -3.65 34.94
C ALA A 17 14.27 -4.85 34.66
N GLN A 18 15.49 -4.83 35.20
CA GLN A 18 16.46 -5.91 35.00
C GLN A 18 16.03 -7.18 35.73
N ILE A 19 15.56 -7.06 36.97
CA ILE A 19 15.06 -8.20 37.76
C ILE A 19 13.87 -8.86 37.04
N GLN A 20 12.93 -8.05 36.52
CA GLN A 20 11.77 -8.56 35.79
C GLN A 20 12.19 -9.35 34.55
N VAL A 21 13.12 -8.83 33.76
CA VAL A 21 13.61 -9.53 32.55
C VAL A 21 14.33 -10.81 32.90
N GLN A 22 15.19 -10.79 33.93
CA GLN A 22 15.86 -12.00 34.42
C GLN A 22 14.85 -13.06 34.90
N ALA A 23 13.82 -12.65 35.64
CA ALA A 23 12.76 -13.54 36.08
C ALA A 23 11.98 -14.14 34.91
N THR A 24 11.63 -13.34 33.89
CA THR A 24 10.94 -13.84 32.69
C THR A 24 11.78 -14.85 31.91
N VAL A 25 13.08 -14.59 31.73
CA VAL A 25 14.01 -15.52 31.08
C VAL A 25 14.16 -16.81 31.89
N LYS A 26 14.32 -16.71 33.20
CA LYS A 26 14.41 -17.87 34.10
C LYS A 26 13.14 -18.72 34.04
N ALA A 27 11.96 -18.09 34.07
CA ALA A 27 10.69 -18.79 33.95
C ALA A 27 10.52 -19.47 32.58
N ALA A 28 10.98 -18.83 31.49
CA ALA A 28 10.96 -19.42 30.15
C ALA A 28 11.86 -20.67 30.05
N ARG A 29 13.08 -20.60 30.59
CA ARG A 29 14.00 -21.75 30.64
C ARG A 29 13.43 -22.92 31.46
N ALA A 30 12.87 -22.63 32.64
CA ALA A 30 12.22 -23.64 33.47
C ALA A 30 10.95 -24.26 32.83
N ARG A 31 10.32 -23.60 31.84
CA ARG A 31 9.24 -24.20 31.04
C ARG A 31 9.81 -25.16 29.98
N VAL A 32 10.88 -24.76 29.30
CA VAL A 32 11.56 -25.62 28.31
C VAL A 32 12.11 -26.89 28.96
N GLU A 33 12.71 -26.77 30.16
CA GLU A 33 13.23 -27.92 30.91
C GLU A 33 12.13 -28.88 31.37
N ARG A 34 10.95 -28.38 31.78
CA ARG A 34 9.84 -29.21 32.24
C ARG A 34 9.10 -29.92 31.12
N ASN A 35 9.00 -29.29 29.95
CA ASN A 35 8.19 -29.81 28.86
C ASN A 35 8.93 -30.85 28.01
N GLY A 36 10.23 -31.07 28.23
CA GLY A 36 11.05 -31.96 27.40
C GLY A 36 10.95 -31.61 25.90
N SER A 37 11.55 -32.42 25.05
CA SER A 37 11.47 -32.24 23.59
C SER A 37 10.07 -32.53 22.99
N GLU A 38 9.03 -32.65 23.82
CA GLU A 38 7.66 -33.05 23.42
C GLU A 38 6.77 -31.88 22.97
N SER A 39 7.21 -30.63 23.18
CA SER A 39 6.57 -29.47 22.54
C SER A 39 7.06 -29.35 21.10
N ASN A 40 6.21 -29.72 20.13
CA ASN A 40 6.51 -29.94 18.70
C ASN A 40 6.97 -28.70 17.89
N ALA A 41 7.51 -27.67 18.53
CA ALA A 41 8.34 -26.66 17.89
C ALA A 41 9.24 -26.01 18.97
N PRO A 42 10.58 -26.18 18.92
CA PRO A 42 11.45 -25.24 19.60
C PRO A 42 11.08 -23.84 19.12
N ASN A 43 10.97 -22.86 20.03
CA ASN A 43 10.69 -21.47 19.67
C ASN A 43 11.93 -20.87 18.98
N VAL A 44 12.18 -21.32 17.75
CA VAL A 44 13.29 -20.93 16.89
C VAL A 44 12.92 -19.60 16.30
N VAL A 45 13.62 -18.56 16.74
CA VAL A 45 13.42 -17.21 16.22
C VAL A 45 14.55 -16.88 15.25
N ASN A 46 14.22 -16.59 13.99
CA ASN A 46 15.22 -16.15 13.02
C ASN A 46 15.73 -14.75 13.39
N LYS A 47 17.05 -14.60 13.50
CA LYS A 47 17.71 -13.34 13.90
C LYS A 47 17.35 -12.14 13.03
N TRP A 48 17.30 -12.37 11.71
CA TRP A 48 17.11 -11.28 10.75
C TRP A 48 15.66 -10.84 10.71
N VAL A 49 14.73 -11.78 10.84
CA VAL A 49 13.30 -11.47 11.03
C VAL A 49 13.10 -10.70 12.33
N LEU A 50 13.71 -11.15 13.43
CA LEU A 50 13.67 -10.44 14.71
C LEU A 50 14.24 -9.02 14.62
N LEU A 51 15.38 -8.83 13.95
CA LEU A 51 15.95 -7.50 13.73
C LEU A 51 15.04 -6.63 12.88
N GLN A 52 14.39 -7.18 11.85
CA GLN A 52 13.42 -6.44 11.04
C GLN A 52 12.21 -6.01 11.88
N THR A 53 11.64 -6.92 12.68
CA THR A 53 10.56 -6.61 13.63
C THR A 53 10.98 -5.50 14.59
N LEU A 54 12.16 -5.60 15.21
CA LEU A 54 12.69 -4.57 16.12
C LEU A 54 12.92 -3.21 15.43
N ASN A 55 13.36 -3.20 14.17
CA ASN A 55 13.50 -1.96 13.39
C ASN A 55 12.14 -1.30 13.14
N GLU A 56 11.10 -2.08 12.83
CA GLU A 56 9.75 -1.55 12.60
C GLU A 56 9.13 -0.97 13.88
N ILE A 57 9.31 -1.63 15.03
CA ILE A 57 8.75 -1.18 16.32
C ILE A 57 9.66 -0.21 17.08
N ARG A 58 10.85 0.13 16.55
CA ARG A 58 11.85 0.99 17.19
C ARG A 58 11.29 2.27 17.82
N PRO A 59 10.35 3.02 17.19
CA PRO A 59 9.79 4.23 17.80
C PRO A 59 9.16 4.00 19.17
N THR A 60 8.69 2.77 19.44
CA THR A 60 8.06 2.38 20.71
C THR A 60 9.06 1.86 21.76
N LEU A 61 10.28 1.50 21.34
CA LEU A 61 11.29 0.87 22.20
C LEU A 61 12.19 1.89 22.92
N GLY A 62 12.15 3.17 22.52
CA GLY A 62 13.00 4.21 23.11
C GLY A 62 14.49 4.07 22.80
N ILE A 63 14.85 3.31 21.77
CA ILE A 63 16.25 3.08 21.36
C ILE A 63 16.58 3.74 20.03
N SER A 64 17.82 4.21 19.89
CA SER A 64 18.36 4.78 18.66
C SER A 64 18.67 3.72 17.60
N ASP A 65 18.69 4.10 16.32
CA ASP A 65 19.14 3.23 15.20
C ASP A 65 20.54 2.65 15.43
N ARG A 66 21.47 3.45 15.99
CA ARG A 66 22.81 2.99 16.34
C ARG A 66 22.83 1.89 17.40
N ALA A 67 21.85 1.86 18.31
CA ALA A 67 21.71 0.80 19.30
C ALA A 67 21.26 -0.52 18.66
N LEU A 68 20.34 -0.46 17.68
CA LEU A 68 20.00 -1.63 16.87
C LEU A 68 21.17 -2.10 16.00
N GLY A 69 22.01 -1.18 15.51
CA GLY A 69 23.28 -1.54 14.85
C GLY A 69 24.22 -2.34 15.78
N VAL A 70 24.32 -1.96 17.05
CA VAL A 70 25.07 -2.74 18.06
C VAL A 70 24.42 -4.10 18.32
N LEU A 71 23.07 -4.17 18.36
CA LEU A 71 22.36 -5.43 18.50
C LEU A 71 22.58 -6.37 17.32
N SER A 72 22.57 -5.85 16.09
CA SER A 72 22.92 -6.59 14.88
C SER A 72 24.36 -7.13 14.95
N ALA A 73 25.31 -6.29 15.37
CA ALA A 73 26.68 -6.72 15.61
C ALA A 73 26.77 -7.84 16.65
N LEU A 74 25.99 -7.79 17.75
CA LEU A 74 25.93 -8.86 18.74
C LEU A 74 25.40 -10.17 18.16
N LEU A 75 24.31 -10.12 17.38
CA LEU A 75 23.69 -11.29 16.76
C LEU A 75 24.60 -11.98 15.75
N SER A 76 25.53 -11.23 15.13
CA SER A 76 26.54 -11.78 14.23
C SER A 76 27.61 -12.65 14.92
N PHE A 77 27.73 -12.59 16.26
CA PHE A 77 28.65 -13.45 17.02
C PHE A 77 28.05 -14.80 17.37
N HIS A 78 26.75 -14.98 17.15
CA HIS A 78 26.11 -16.28 17.23
C HIS A 78 26.16 -16.92 15.82
N PRO A 79 26.60 -18.17 15.64
CA PRO A 79 26.81 -18.76 14.31
C PRO A 79 25.49 -19.10 13.60
N GLU A 80 24.53 -19.68 14.31
CA GLU A 80 23.28 -20.16 13.69
C GLU A 80 22.30 -19.04 13.39
N ALA A 81 21.51 -19.15 12.31
CA ALA A 81 20.50 -18.15 11.97
C ALA A 81 19.26 -18.18 12.87
N GLY A 82 18.96 -19.35 13.46
CA GLY A 82 17.94 -19.54 14.47
C GLY A 82 18.48 -19.26 15.86
N LEU A 83 17.70 -18.57 16.67
CA LEU A 83 17.92 -18.42 18.10
C LEU A 83 16.95 -19.34 18.83
N THR A 84 17.48 -20.22 19.70
CA THR A 84 16.68 -21.15 20.49
C THR A 84 17.09 -21.09 21.95
N ILE A 85 16.11 -21.25 22.84
CA ILE A 85 16.39 -21.56 24.24
C ILE A 85 16.48 -23.09 24.30
N ALA A 86 17.69 -23.64 24.16
CA ALA A 86 17.91 -25.08 24.26
C ALA A 86 17.64 -25.58 25.70
N PRO A 87 17.11 -26.80 25.90
CA PRO A 87 17.05 -27.44 27.22
C PRO A 87 18.47 -27.77 27.72
N ALA A 88 18.67 -27.81 29.05
CA ALA A 88 19.95 -28.18 29.63
C ALA A 88 20.22 -29.62 29.21
N VAL A 89 21.26 -29.86 28.43
CA VAL A 89 21.70 -31.22 28.15
C VAL A 89 22.22 -31.79 29.47
N ARG A 90 21.39 -32.58 30.15
CA ARG A 90 21.85 -33.39 31.28
C ARG A 90 22.56 -34.62 30.71
N THR A 91 23.87 -34.54 30.54
CA THR A 91 24.66 -35.76 30.39
C THR A 91 24.56 -36.55 31.70
N GLN A 92 24.06 -37.78 31.65
CA GLN A 92 23.85 -38.64 32.82
C GLN A 92 25.16 -38.99 33.55
N ASP A 93 26.32 -38.78 32.92
CA ASP A 93 27.62 -39.20 33.44
C ASP A 93 28.37 -38.15 34.28
N ASP A 94 27.86 -36.91 34.43
CA ASP A 94 28.50 -35.92 35.30
C ASP A 94 27.51 -34.89 35.90
N PRO A 95 27.13 -35.02 37.19
CA PRO A 95 26.19 -34.11 37.85
C PRO A 95 26.74 -32.68 38.04
N CYS A 96 28.03 -32.43 37.73
CA CYS A 96 28.63 -31.10 37.79
C CYS A 96 28.47 -30.26 36.50
N LEU A 97 28.03 -30.87 35.39
CA LEU A 97 27.94 -30.23 34.06
C LEU A 97 26.55 -29.67 33.70
N ALA A 98 25.53 -29.91 34.52
CA ALA A 98 24.12 -29.76 34.13
C ALA A 98 23.59 -28.32 33.91
N ASP A 99 24.39 -27.26 34.10
CA ASP A 99 23.89 -25.86 34.07
C ASP A 99 24.50 -24.98 32.97
N ALA A 100 25.20 -25.59 32.01
CA ALA A 100 25.78 -24.86 30.89
C ALA A 100 24.72 -24.60 29.82
N HIS A 101 23.99 -23.49 29.94
CA HIS A 101 23.28 -22.87 28.81
C HIS A 101 24.07 -21.64 28.27
N PRO A 102 25.23 -21.82 27.63
CA PRO A 102 26.03 -20.73 27.07
C PRO A 102 25.54 -20.28 25.68
N ASP A 103 24.64 -21.01 25.02
CA ASP A 103 24.40 -20.85 23.57
C ASP A 103 23.96 -19.44 23.18
N LEU A 104 23.18 -18.76 24.03
CA LEU A 104 22.71 -17.39 23.77
C LEU A 104 23.52 -16.30 24.48
N VAL A 105 24.63 -16.65 25.13
CA VAL A 105 25.51 -15.68 25.80
C VAL A 105 26.71 -15.40 24.90
N VAL A 106 26.73 -14.21 24.28
CA VAL A 106 27.85 -13.77 23.45
C VAL A 106 28.87 -12.98 24.28
N PHE A 107 30.16 -13.22 24.04
CA PHE A 107 31.26 -12.61 24.80
C PHE A 107 32.29 -11.88 23.91
N PRO A 108 31.88 -11.07 22.92
CA PRO A 108 32.83 -10.36 22.07
C PRO A 108 33.56 -9.25 22.83
N SER A 109 34.83 -9.05 22.47
CA SER A 109 35.61 -7.90 22.92
C SER A 109 35.01 -6.61 22.36
N ASN A 110 35.20 -5.49 23.09
CA ASN A 110 34.69 -4.21 22.61
C ASN A 110 35.31 -3.83 21.25
N ARG A 111 36.59 -4.12 21.02
CA ARG A 111 37.24 -3.93 19.72
C ARG A 111 36.54 -4.68 18.59
N ALA A 112 36.22 -5.97 18.80
CA ALA A 112 35.52 -6.78 17.80
C ALA A 112 34.09 -6.27 17.55
N LEU A 113 33.38 -5.85 18.61
CA LEU A 113 32.06 -5.25 18.49
C LEU A 113 32.09 -3.93 17.73
N CYS A 114 33.04 -3.04 18.04
CA CYS A 114 33.20 -1.77 17.34
C CYS A 114 33.40 -1.99 15.83
N LEU A 115 34.22 -2.98 15.45
CA LEU A 115 34.47 -3.31 14.05
C LEU A 115 33.20 -3.74 13.32
N ARG A 116 32.37 -4.61 13.93
CA ARG A 116 31.10 -5.06 13.33
C ARG A 116 29.96 -4.04 13.44
N ALA A 117 30.06 -3.10 14.38
CA ALA A 117 29.13 -1.98 14.53
C ALA A 117 29.59 -0.74 13.73
N ASN A 118 30.06 -0.95 12.49
CA ASN A 118 30.48 0.09 11.55
C ASN A 118 31.54 1.06 12.09
N GLY A 119 32.54 0.55 12.83
CA GLY A 119 33.67 1.36 13.31
C GLY A 119 33.33 2.32 14.47
N MET A 120 32.23 2.07 15.19
CA MET A 120 31.81 2.90 16.32
C MET A 120 32.87 3.02 17.41
N SER A 121 33.01 4.21 18.02
CA SER A 121 33.92 4.41 19.15
C SER A 121 33.51 3.59 20.39
N GLU A 122 34.47 3.17 21.21
CA GLU A 122 34.19 2.37 22.39
C GLU A 122 33.29 3.06 23.44
N PRO A 123 33.45 4.38 23.74
CA PRO A 123 32.50 5.09 24.59
C PRO A 123 31.06 5.05 24.05
N THR A 124 30.90 5.25 22.75
CA THR A 124 29.60 5.19 22.07
C THR A 124 29.00 3.79 22.13
N LEU A 125 29.81 2.75 21.90
CA LEU A 125 29.41 1.35 22.04
C LEU A 125 28.89 1.07 23.45
N ARG A 126 29.61 1.49 24.49
CA ARG A 126 29.20 1.29 25.88
C ARG A 126 27.87 1.98 26.20
N ARG A 127 27.64 3.18 25.68
CA ARG A 127 26.36 3.91 25.82
C ARG A 127 25.21 3.15 25.16
N HIS A 128 25.39 2.66 23.94
CA HIS A 128 24.35 1.90 23.25
C HIS A 128 24.09 0.54 23.89
N LEU A 129 25.11 -0.15 24.39
CA LEU A 129 24.91 -1.37 25.17
C LEU A 129 24.16 -1.11 26.49
N ALA A 130 24.33 0.05 27.12
CA ALA A 130 23.52 0.44 28.27
C ALA A 130 22.06 0.66 27.86
N ALA A 131 21.81 1.38 26.76
CA ALA A 131 20.47 1.58 26.23
C ALA A 131 19.77 0.26 25.86
N LEU A 132 20.48 -0.73 25.32
CA LEU A 132 19.91 -2.06 25.03
C LEU A 132 19.54 -2.83 26.31
N VAL A 133 20.30 -2.66 27.39
CA VAL A 133 19.98 -3.25 28.71
C VAL A 133 18.78 -2.54 29.33
N GLU A 134 18.74 -1.21 29.27
CA GLU A 134 17.62 -0.40 29.76
C GLU A 134 16.32 -0.71 29.00
N ALA A 135 16.40 -0.91 27.68
CA ALA A 135 15.31 -1.35 26.82
C ALA A 135 14.97 -2.85 26.97
N ARG A 136 15.66 -3.56 27.88
CA ARG A 136 15.37 -4.95 28.24
C ARG A 136 15.56 -5.93 27.08
N LEU A 137 16.39 -5.57 26.10
CA LEU A 137 16.67 -6.39 24.92
C LEU A 137 17.82 -7.37 25.16
N ILE A 138 18.74 -7.04 26.07
CA ILE A 138 19.86 -7.90 26.46
C ILE A 138 20.05 -7.87 27.97
N ILE A 139 20.56 -8.96 28.54
CA ILE A 139 21.02 -9.02 29.93
C ILE A 139 22.55 -9.01 29.95
N ARG A 140 23.16 -8.27 30.90
CA ARG A 140 24.59 -8.36 31.18
C ARG A 140 24.86 -9.43 32.22
N ARG A 141 25.71 -10.40 31.88
CA ARG A 141 26.28 -11.38 32.81
C ARG A 141 27.69 -10.93 33.15
N ASP A 142 27.80 -10.02 34.10
CA ASP A 142 29.10 -9.46 34.47
C ASP A 142 29.89 -10.46 35.31
N SER A 143 31.20 -10.51 35.10
CA SER A 143 32.11 -11.27 35.96
C SER A 143 32.61 -10.41 37.12
N SER A 144 33.27 -11.03 38.10
CA SER A 144 33.88 -10.34 39.24
C SER A 144 34.94 -9.28 38.86
N ASN A 145 35.42 -9.26 37.62
CA ASN A 145 36.35 -8.25 37.10
C ASN A 145 35.75 -7.40 35.96
N GLY A 146 34.45 -7.55 35.67
CA GLY A 146 33.75 -6.85 34.61
C GLY A 146 34.18 -7.23 33.18
N LYS A 147 35.05 -8.23 32.99
CA LYS A 147 35.46 -8.72 31.67
C LYS A 147 34.47 -9.76 31.15
N ARG A 148 34.37 -9.86 29.82
CA ARG A 148 33.58 -10.90 29.14
C ARG A 148 34.51 -12.04 28.76
N TYR A 149 34.23 -13.24 29.25
CA TYR A 149 35.01 -14.44 28.99
C TYR A 149 34.22 -15.68 29.33
N VAL A 150 34.68 -16.82 28.82
CA VAL A 150 34.13 -18.15 29.12
C VAL A 150 35.12 -18.91 29.97
N ARG A 151 34.65 -19.63 30.99
CA ARG A 151 35.41 -20.64 31.71
C ARG A 151 35.04 -22.02 31.16
N ARG A 152 36.06 -22.80 30.82
CA ARG A 152 35.92 -24.19 30.35
C ARG A 152 36.50 -25.13 31.40
N ALA A 153 35.82 -26.25 31.67
CA ALA A 153 36.33 -27.35 32.46
C ALA A 153 36.65 -28.48 31.47
N GLY A 154 37.93 -28.69 31.17
CA GLY A 154 38.37 -29.59 30.10
C GLY A 154 38.28 -28.98 28.70
N GLU A 155 38.51 -29.80 27.66
CA GLU A 155 38.66 -29.34 26.27
C GLU A 155 37.36 -28.82 25.63
N GLU A 156 36.18 -29.34 26.01
CA GLU A 156 34.93 -29.05 25.28
C GLU A 156 33.77 -28.52 26.16
N ALA A 157 33.81 -28.68 27.48
CA ALA A 157 32.70 -28.28 28.34
C ALA A 157 32.83 -26.83 28.85
N ILE A 158 31.91 -25.97 28.41
CA ILE A 158 31.77 -24.61 28.93
C ILE A 158 31.10 -24.67 30.30
N THR A 159 31.81 -24.29 31.37
CA THR A 159 31.27 -24.32 32.73
C THR A 159 30.53 -23.03 33.08
N GLN A 160 31.04 -21.88 32.64
CA GLN A 160 30.45 -20.57 32.92
C GLN A 160 30.73 -19.58 31.78
N ALA A 161 29.73 -18.79 31.40
CA ALA A 161 29.85 -17.72 30.40
C ALA A 161 29.50 -16.35 30.99
N PHE A 162 30.46 -15.43 30.98
CA PHE A 162 30.29 -14.03 31.36
C PHE A 162 30.30 -13.15 30.12
N GLY A 163 29.20 -12.46 29.84
CA GLY A 163 28.96 -11.82 28.55
C GLY A 163 27.62 -11.09 28.45
N LEU A 164 27.03 -11.09 27.26
CA LEU A 164 25.74 -10.49 26.94
C LEU A 164 24.78 -11.61 26.56
N ASP A 165 23.72 -11.76 27.34
CA ASP A 165 22.70 -12.78 27.19
C ASP A 165 21.56 -12.25 26.31
N LEU A 166 21.34 -12.95 25.19
CA LEU A 166 20.36 -12.62 24.15
C LEU A 166 19.01 -13.31 24.35
N SER A 167 18.85 -14.14 25.39
CA SER A 167 17.59 -14.84 25.71
C SER A 167 16.35 -13.92 25.77
N PRO A 168 16.42 -12.66 26.28
CA PRO A 168 15.26 -11.78 26.29
C PRO A 168 14.63 -11.54 24.92
N LEU A 169 15.43 -11.59 23.84
CA LEU A 169 14.96 -11.39 22.47
C LEU A 169 13.96 -12.46 22.04
N ILE A 170 14.20 -13.72 22.43
CA ILE A 170 13.35 -14.87 22.07
C ILE A 170 12.09 -14.86 22.95
N VAL A 171 12.26 -14.70 24.26
CA VAL A 171 11.16 -14.74 25.23
C VAL A 171 10.13 -13.65 24.94
N ARG A 172 10.59 -12.47 24.53
CA ARG A 172 9.75 -11.31 24.22
C ARG A 172 9.40 -11.19 22.74
N TYR A 173 9.81 -12.14 21.90
CA TYR A 173 9.52 -12.07 20.48
C TYR A 173 8.01 -11.94 20.17
N PRO A 174 7.11 -12.69 20.84
CA PRO A 174 5.66 -12.50 20.66
C PRO A 174 5.20 -11.07 20.98
N GLU A 175 5.68 -10.49 22.09
CA GLU A 175 5.40 -9.09 22.46
C GLU A 175 5.83 -8.11 21.34
N PHE A 176 6.94 -8.38 20.68
CA PHE A 176 7.42 -7.55 19.56
C PHE A 176 6.55 -7.71 18.31
N GLN A 177 6.10 -8.93 18.02
CA GLN A 177 5.19 -9.20 16.90
C GLN A 177 3.84 -8.51 17.10
N ASP A 178 3.26 -8.58 18.30
CA ASP A 178 1.99 -7.93 18.61
C ASP A 178 2.08 -6.41 18.40
N ARG A 179 3.18 -5.79 18.86
CA ARG A 179 3.45 -4.36 18.65
C ARG A 179 3.65 -4.01 17.17
N GLN A 180 4.35 -4.86 16.43
CA GLN A 180 4.56 -4.67 14.99
C GLN A 180 3.23 -4.69 14.25
N GLU A 181 2.37 -5.65 14.57
CA GLU A 181 1.05 -5.75 13.96
C GLU A 181 0.18 -4.54 14.32
N GLN A 182 0.19 -4.09 15.57
CA GLN A 182 -0.52 -2.90 16.01
C GLN A 182 -0.10 -1.65 15.22
N LEU A 183 1.20 -1.40 15.07
CA LEU A 183 1.71 -0.28 14.27
C LEU A 183 1.31 -0.38 12.80
N ARG A 184 1.28 -1.59 12.23
CA ARG A 184 0.84 -1.81 10.84
C ARG A 184 -0.65 -1.52 10.69
N ARG A 185 -1.50 -1.97 11.62
CA ARG A 185 -2.94 -1.68 11.64
C ARG A 185 -3.22 -0.17 11.71
N GLU A 186 -2.54 0.53 12.61
CA GLU A 186 -2.68 1.99 12.75
C GLU A 186 -2.29 2.73 11.46
N ARG A 187 -1.16 2.36 10.84
CA ARG A 187 -0.73 2.93 9.55
C ARG A 187 -1.73 2.67 8.44
N GLN A 188 -2.26 1.45 8.36
CA GLN A 188 -3.26 1.07 7.36
C GLN A 188 -4.55 1.87 7.54
N GLN A 189 -5.04 1.99 8.78
CA GLN A 189 -6.23 2.79 9.08
C GLN A 189 -6.03 4.27 8.72
N ILE A 190 -4.87 4.86 9.02
CA ILE A 190 -4.55 6.22 8.59
C ILE A 190 -4.52 6.33 7.05
N SER A 191 -4.00 5.32 6.35
CA SER A 191 -4.01 5.31 4.87
C SER A 191 -5.44 5.28 4.32
N MET A 192 -6.30 4.40 4.83
CA MET A 192 -7.70 4.30 4.45
C MET A 192 -8.45 5.61 4.69
N LEU A 193 -8.24 6.24 5.86
CA LEU A 193 -8.84 7.54 6.18
C LEU A 193 -8.37 8.66 5.24
N LYS A 194 -7.10 8.66 4.81
CA LYS A 194 -6.59 9.64 3.84
C LYS A 194 -7.22 9.45 2.47
N GLU A 195 -7.33 8.21 2.00
CA GLU A 195 -7.99 7.90 0.74
C GLU A 195 -9.46 8.33 0.76
N ARG A 196 -10.16 8.03 1.85
CA ARG A 196 -11.54 8.45 2.07
C ARG A 196 -11.71 9.98 2.04
N ILE A 197 -10.84 10.73 2.72
CA ILE A 197 -10.83 12.21 2.67
C ILE A 197 -10.70 12.71 1.24
N VAL A 198 -9.78 12.16 0.44
CA VAL A 198 -9.59 12.58 -0.95
C VAL A 198 -10.85 12.31 -1.79
N LEU A 199 -11.49 11.15 -1.61
CA LEU A 199 -12.72 10.80 -2.30
C LEU A 199 -13.89 11.70 -1.91
N LEU A 200 -14.09 11.93 -0.61
CA LEU A 200 -15.15 12.80 -0.10
C LEU A 200 -14.98 14.24 -0.60
N ARG A 201 -13.76 14.79 -0.54
CA ARG A 201 -13.48 16.13 -1.04
C ARG A 201 -13.80 16.27 -2.52
N ARG A 202 -13.41 15.28 -3.33
CA ARG A 202 -13.70 15.28 -4.77
C ARG A 202 -15.20 15.20 -5.05
N ASP A 203 -15.91 14.35 -4.33
CA ASP A 203 -17.35 14.13 -4.51
C ASP A 203 -18.15 15.38 -4.11
N VAL A 204 -17.92 15.91 -2.91
CA VAL A 204 -18.55 17.15 -2.42
C VAL A 204 -18.30 18.31 -3.38
N SER A 205 -17.03 18.52 -3.78
CA SER A 205 -16.69 19.58 -4.73
C SER A 205 -17.44 19.44 -6.05
N LYS A 206 -17.53 18.22 -6.61
CA LYS A 206 -18.21 17.99 -7.89
C LYS A 206 -19.71 18.16 -7.81
N ARG A 207 -20.34 17.70 -6.72
CA ARG A 207 -21.79 17.84 -6.49
C ARG A 207 -22.20 19.29 -6.34
N ILE A 208 -21.43 20.07 -5.56
CA ILE A 208 -21.66 21.52 -5.43
C ILE A 208 -21.46 22.22 -6.77
N SER A 209 -20.38 21.91 -7.51
CA SER A 209 -20.17 22.49 -8.85
C SER A 209 -21.32 22.17 -9.80
N TYR A 210 -21.74 20.90 -9.87
CA TYR A 210 -22.88 20.48 -10.70
C TYR A 210 -24.16 21.25 -10.34
N ALA A 211 -24.47 21.39 -9.05
CA ALA A 211 -25.68 22.08 -8.61
C ALA A 211 -25.70 23.56 -8.99
N ILE A 212 -24.54 24.22 -8.93
CA ILE A 212 -24.37 25.61 -9.35
C ILE A 212 -24.47 25.72 -10.88
N ASP A 213 -23.77 24.85 -11.61
CA ASP A 213 -23.74 24.87 -13.08
C ASP A 213 -25.10 24.53 -13.70
N ALA A 214 -25.91 23.71 -13.02
CA ALA A 214 -27.28 23.37 -13.40
C ALA A 214 -28.33 24.35 -12.84
N GLU A 215 -27.90 25.44 -12.19
CA GLU A 215 -28.76 26.50 -11.63
C GLU A 215 -29.86 25.98 -10.67
N LEU A 216 -29.59 24.89 -9.94
CA LEU A 216 -30.55 24.30 -9.01
C LEU A 216 -30.82 25.23 -7.83
N THR A 217 -32.05 25.23 -7.31
CA THR A 217 -32.39 25.99 -6.10
C THR A 217 -31.84 25.30 -4.85
N GLY A 218 -31.11 26.03 -4.01
CA GLY A 218 -30.55 25.46 -2.78
C GLY A 218 -29.47 26.31 -2.10
N PRO A 219 -29.04 25.95 -0.87
CA PRO A 219 -28.04 26.67 -0.09
C PRO A 219 -26.59 26.37 -0.55
N TRP A 220 -26.35 26.37 -1.87
CA TRP A 220 -25.06 25.96 -2.44
C TRP A 220 -23.89 26.85 -2.02
N GLY A 221 -24.15 28.14 -1.77
CA GLY A 221 -23.16 29.09 -1.26
C GLY A 221 -22.65 28.72 0.13
N ASP A 222 -23.56 28.45 1.06
CA ASP A 222 -23.24 28.07 2.44
C ASP A 222 -22.53 26.72 2.49
N LEU A 223 -23.01 25.73 1.72
CA LEU A 223 -22.38 24.42 1.60
C LEU A 223 -20.96 24.52 1.00
N ARG A 224 -20.75 25.41 0.03
CA ARG A 224 -19.40 25.69 -0.52
C ARG A 224 -18.49 26.32 0.52
N GLN A 225 -18.99 27.26 1.32
CA GLN A 225 -18.21 27.89 2.38
C GLN A 225 -17.82 26.87 3.47
N ALA A 226 -18.77 26.03 3.90
CA ALA A 226 -18.52 24.92 4.79
C ALA A 226 -17.45 23.97 4.22
N PHE A 227 -17.53 23.62 2.94
CA PHE A 227 -16.52 22.81 2.26
C PHE A 227 -15.13 23.41 2.31
N VAL A 228 -15.00 24.71 1.98
CA VAL A 228 -13.70 25.42 1.98
C VAL A 228 -13.06 25.40 3.37
N SER A 229 -13.86 25.52 4.44
CA SER A 229 -13.34 25.43 5.81
C SER A 229 -12.72 24.06 6.14
N LEU A 230 -13.15 23.00 5.44
CA LEU A 230 -12.67 21.62 5.61
C LEU A 230 -11.51 21.24 4.67
N LEU A 231 -10.95 22.17 3.88
CA LEU A 231 -9.85 21.92 2.95
C LEU A 231 -8.45 21.88 3.58
N THR A 232 -8.34 21.68 4.90
CA THR A 232 -7.07 21.56 5.63
C THR A 232 -6.07 20.63 4.90
N PRO A 233 -4.83 21.07 4.62
CA PRO A 233 -3.84 20.24 3.95
C PRO A 233 -3.58 18.95 4.74
N VAL A 234 -3.63 17.80 4.06
CA VAL A 234 -3.41 16.47 4.68
C VAL A 234 -2.06 16.37 5.41
N ARG A 235 -1.05 17.13 4.95
CA ARG A 235 0.29 17.19 5.57
C ARG A 235 0.30 17.88 6.94
N ARG A 236 -0.73 18.67 7.29
CA ARG A 236 -0.85 19.35 8.59
C ARG A 236 -1.58 18.51 9.65
N LEU A 237 -2.19 17.40 9.24
CA LEU A 237 -2.90 16.49 10.14
C LEU A 237 -1.93 15.46 10.72
N HIS A 238 -1.97 15.31 12.04
CA HIS A 238 -1.11 14.41 12.78
C HIS A 238 -1.96 13.52 13.70
N GLY A 239 -1.62 12.25 13.77
CA GLY A 239 -2.34 11.27 14.59
C GLY A 239 -3.65 10.81 13.96
N MET A 240 -4.11 9.65 14.42
CA MET A 240 -5.31 8.99 13.89
C MET A 240 -6.59 9.80 14.13
N GLU A 241 -6.69 10.45 15.29
CA GLU A 241 -7.88 11.20 15.71
C GLU A 241 -8.17 12.40 14.80
N ALA A 242 -7.13 13.13 14.38
CA ALA A 242 -7.28 14.25 13.45
C ALA A 242 -7.81 13.80 12.08
N PHE A 243 -7.38 12.63 11.58
CA PHE A 243 -7.91 12.06 10.34
C PHE A 243 -9.36 11.57 10.48
N LYS A 244 -9.72 10.98 11.63
CA LYS A 244 -11.11 10.57 11.91
C LYS A 244 -12.04 11.77 11.97
N ALA A 245 -11.68 12.80 12.74
CA ALA A 245 -12.49 14.01 12.89
C ALA A 245 -12.79 14.67 11.53
N LEU A 246 -11.77 14.81 10.68
CA LEU A 246 -11.97 15.38 9.35
C LEU A 246 -12.83 14.49 8.43
N ASN A 247 -12.68 13.16 8.50
CA ASN A 247 -13.56 12.26 7.76
C ASN A 247 -15.01 12.46 8.18
N THR A 248 -15.31 12.45 9.48
CA THR A 248 -16.66 12.65 10.00
C THR A 248 -17.24 13.98 9.52
N GLN A 249 -16.50 15.08 9.62
CA GLN A 249 -16.94 16.40 9.14
C GLN A 249 -17.25 16.40 7.64
N LEU A 250 -16.42 15.74 6.82
CA LEU A 250 -16.64 15.64 5.37
C LEU A 250 -17.81 14.71 5.02
N GLU A 251 -18.07 13.67 5.81
CA GLU A 251 -19.21 12.77 5.61
C GLU A 251 -20.53 13.47 5.96
N THR A 252 -20.57 14.24 7.04
CA THR A 252 -21.71 15.09 7.39
C THR A 252 -22.00 16.08 6.26
N LEU A 253 -20.98 16.83 5.80
CA LEU A 253 -21.16 17.78 4.70
C LEU A 253 -21.59 17.10 3.39
N ARG A 254 -21.06 15.91 3.10
CA ARG A 254 -21.51 15.13 1.92
C ARG A 254 -22.99 14.78 2.02
N ALA A 255 -23.47 14.38 3.19
CA ALA A 255 -24.88 14.06 3.40
C ALA A 255 -25.77 15.31 3.23
N GLU A 256 -25.36 16.46 3.79
CA GLU A 256 -26.05 17.73 3.61
C GLU A 256 -26.15 18.13 2.12
N VAL A 257 -25.06 18.00 1.36
CA VAL A 257 -25.05 18.26 -0.09
C VAL A 257 -25.94 17.28 -0.86
N ALA A 258 -25.98 16.02 -0.45
CA ALA A 258 -26.85 15.02 -1.09
C ALA A 258 -28.33 15.32 -0.83
N ASN A 259 -28.70 15.63 0.42
CA ASN A 259 -30.06 16.00 0.78
C ASN A 259 -30.52 17.27 0.03
N ALA A 260 -29.67 18.31 -0.02
CA ALA A 260 -29.98 19.53 -0.76
C ALA A 260 -30.19 19.27 -2.26
N LEU A 261 -29.46 18.30 -2.85
CA LEU A 261 -29.66 17.91 -4.25
C LEU A 261 -30.97 17.15 -4.46
N GLU A 262 -31.31 16.23 -3.54
CA GLU A 262 -32.57 15.50 -3.58
C GLU A 262 -33.77 16.45 -3.44
N ASP A 263 -33.69 17.42 -2.51
CA ASP A 263 -34.72 18.44 -2.32
C ASP A 263 -34.90 19.30 -3.57
N ALA A 264 -33.80 19.70 -4.23
CA ALA A 264 -33.85 20.47 -5.48
C ALA A 264 -34.50 19.67 -6.63
N CYS A 265 -34.14 18.40 -6.79
CA CYS A 265 -34.77 17.50 -7.78
C CYS A 265 -36.27 17.27 -7.49
N ASN A 266 -36.65 17.16 -6.22
CA ASN A 266 -38.05 16.98 -5.84
C ASN A 266 -38.89 18.24 -6.10
N PHE A 267 -38.30 19.43 -5.91
CA PHE A 267 -38.96 20.70 -6.20
C PHE A 267 -39.23 20.88 -7.71
N GLU A 268 -38.29 20.47 -8.58
CA GLU A 268 -38.49 20.46 -10.04
C GLU A 268 -39.66 19.53 -10.45
N ASN A 269 -39.79 18.36 -9.82
CA ASN A 269 -40.86 17.39 -10.15
C ASN A 269 -42.27 17.85 -9.74
N ILE A 270 -42.40 18.71 -8.71
CA ILE A 270 -43.70 19.25 -8.25
C ILE A 270 -44.13 20.45 -9.13
N SER A 271 -43.19 21.10 -9.82
CA SER A 271 -43.43 22.26 -10.67
C SER A 271 -43.96 21.92 -12.08
N GLY A 272 -44.18 20.64 -12.41
CA GLY A 272 -44.57 20.22 -13.75
C GLY A 272 -45.55 19.04 -13.80
N ASN A 273 -46.83 19.27 -13.50
CA ASN A 273 -47.92 18.62 -14.25
C ASN A 273 -49.29 19.28 -13.99
N ASP A 274 -49.69 20.21 -14.84
CA ASP A 274 -51.10 20.51 -15.10
C ASP A 274 -51.34 20.40 -16.62
N ALA A 275 -51.45 19.16 -17.10
CA ALA A 275 -52.02 18.87 -18.41
C ALA A 275 -52.52 17.43 -18.47
N GLN A 276 -53.84 17.32 -18.48
CA GLN A 276 -54.64 16.14 -18.76
C GLN A 276 -54.20 15.42 -20.05
N ASN A 277 -54.04 14.10 -20.03
CA ASN A 277 -54.98 13.22 -20.75
C ASN A 277 -54.75 11.73 -20.47
N GLU A 278 -55.88 11.04 -20.33
CA GLU A 278 -56.03 9.60 -20.26
C GLU A 278 -55.56 8.92 -21.56
N ARG A 279 -54.86 7.78 -21.45
CA ARG A 279 -55.32 6.49 -22.01
C ARG A 279 -54.39 5.32 -21.66
N HIS A 280 -55.04 4.29 -21.16
CA HIS A 280 -54.57 2.92 -20.96
C HIS A 280 -54.14 2.27 -22.29
N ASN A 281 -53.06 1.47 -22.28
CA ASN A 281 -53.01 0.17 -22.96
C ASN A 281 -51.85 -0.71 -22.47
N THR A 282 -52.25 -1.66 -21.61
CA THR A 282 -52.00 -3.11 -21.63
C THR A 282 -50.78 -3.68 -22.36
N GLU A 283 -50.00 -4.43 -21.57
CA GLU A 283 -48.88 -5.30 -21.94
C GLU A 283 -49.22 -6.37 -22.98
N SER A 284 -48.24 -6.69 -23.83
CA SER A 284 -48.02 -8.05 -24.35
C SER A 284 -46.54 -8.23 -24.71
N LYS A 285 -45.85 -9.18 -24.06
CA LYS A 285 -44.60 -9.77 -24.58
C LYS A 285 -44.95 -10.77 -25.69
N PRO A 286 -44.04 -11.02 -26.65
CA PRO A 286 -43.24 -12.23 -26.53
C PRO A 286 -41.75 -12.06 -26.85
N ASP A 287 -40.96 -12.95 -26.28
CA ASP A 287 -39.52 -13.10 -26.39
C ASP A 287 -39.01 -13.27 -27.83
N ASN A 288 -37.86 -12.67 -28.13
CA ASN A 288 -36.85 -13.27 -29.00
C ASN A 288 -35.48 -12.64 -28.74
N ASN A 289 -34.58 -13.46 -28.20
CA ASN A 289 -33.16 -13.20 -28.02
C ASN A 289 -32.41 -13.45 -29.34
N PRO A 290 -31.52 -12.53 -29.75
CA PRO A 290 -30.19 -12.97 -30.12
C PRO A 290 -29.08 -12.16 -29.41
N ASP A 291 -28.18 -12.94 -28.83
CA ASP A 291 -26.89 -12.65 -28.22
C ASP A 291 -26.19 -11.40 -28.81
N SER A 292 -26.24 -10.28 -28.07
CA SER A 292 -25.61 -9.01 -28.41
C SER A 292 -24.70 -8.55 -27.27
N GLU A 293 -23.40 -8.39 -27.56
CA GLU A 293 -22.38 -7.86 -26.63
C GLU A 293 -22.70 -6.40 -26.24
N PRO A 294 -22.45 -5.97 -24.98
CA PRO A 294 -22.95 -4.69 -24.48
C PRO A 294 -22.22 -3.51 -25.10
N ALA A 295 -22.91 -2.87 -26.06
CA ALA A 295 -22.65 -1.54 -26.56
C ALA A 295 -22.96 -0.47 -25.50
N PHE A 296 -22.14 0.58 -25.53
CA PHE A 296 -22.29 1.88 -24.88
C PHE A 296 -23.74 2.24 -24.45
N GLN A 297 -23.96 2.35 -23.14
CA GLN A 297 -25.12 3.08 -22.62
C GLN A 297 -25.00 4.56 -22.99
N LYS A 298 -26.03 5.04 -23.70
CA LYS A 298 -26.28 6.43 -24.07
C LYS A 298 -26.39 7.29 -22.80
N ALA A 299 -25.69 8.41 -22.78
CA ALA A 299 -26.08 9.57 -22.00
C ALA A 299 -26.20 10.75 -22.97
N ARG A 300 -27.41 10.98 -23.48
CA ARG A 300 -27.81 12.24 -24.11
C ARG A 300 -29.28 12.51 -23.75
N GLY A 301 -29.49 13.62 -23.08
CA GLY A 301 -30.69 14.46 -23.03
C GLY A 301 -30.12 15.85 -22.72
N GLU A 302 -29.83 16.65 -23.74
CA GLU A 302 -30.70 17.67 -24.34
C GLU A 302 -30.55 19.03 -23.64
N THR A 303 -29.90 19.96 -24.33
CA THR A 303 -30.23 21.38 -24.22
C THR A 303 -29.97 22.01 -25.58
N GLU A 304 -31.02 22.57 -26.16
CA GLU A 304 -31.00 23.32 -27.41
C GLU A 304 -30.32 24.68 -27.21
N ALA A 305 -29.83 25.21 -28.32
CA ALA A 305 -29.08 26.45 -28.42
C ALA A 305 -29.96 27.71 -28.41
N ASN A 306 -29.45 28.78 -27.80
CA ASN A 306 -29.36 30.11 -28.43
C ASN A 306 -28.60 31.12 -27.56
N GLY A 307 -27.79 31.99 -28.19
CA GLY A 307 -27.47 33.32 -27.66
C GLY A 307 -26.01 33.62 -27.29
N GLU A 308 -25.19 33.86 -28.31
CA GLU A 308 -24.00 34.74 -28.40
C GLU A 308 -23.50 35.54 -27.16
N GLY A 309 -22.18 35.47 -26.91
CA GLY A 309 -21.40 36.63 -26.45
C GLY A 309 -20.48 36.45 -25.23
N GLN A 310 -19.17 36.31 -25.50
CA GLN A 310 -18.01 36.74 -24.69
C GLN A 310 -17.39 35.77 -23.62
N GLY A 311 -16.35 35.02 -24.04
CA GLY A 311 -15.02 35.11 -23.39
C GLY A 311 -14.51 34.03 -22.40
N ALA A 312 -13.98 32.91 -22.96
CA ALA A 312 -12.93 31.98 -22.42
C ALA A 312 -13.33 30.83 -21.45
N PRO A 313 -12.56 29.70 -21.35
CA PRO A 313 -11.42 29.19 -22.14
C PRO A 313 -11.63 27.78 -22.75
N THR A 314 -10.87 27.45 -23.80
CA THR A 314 -10.95 26.20 -24.59
C THR A 314 -10.51 24.95 -23.83
N ALA A 315 -11.44 24.02 -23.61
CA ALA A 315 -11.19 22.68 -23.07
C ALA A 315 -10.67 21.73 -24.16
N THR A 316 -9.37 21.68 -24.46
CA THR A 316 -8.92 20.79 -25.57
C THR A 316 -7.58 20.04 -25.49
N HIS A 317 -6.74 20.12 -24.44
CA HIS A 317 -5.50 19.31 -24.44
C HIS A 317 -5.16 18.63 -23.11
N LEU A 318 -5.35 17.30 -23.05
CA LEU A 318 -4.69 16.46 -22.05
C LEU A 318 -3.17 16.50 -22.31
N PRO A 319 -2.31 16.60 -21.27
CA PRO A 319 -0.87 16.52 -21.46
C PRO A 319 -0.48 15.16 -22.04
N LEU A 320 0.46 15.13 -22.98
CA LEU A 320 0.96 13.89 -23.61
C LEU A 320 1.37 12.83 -22.57
N GLN A 321 1.95 13.28 -21.45
CA GLN A 321 2.36 12.40 -20.35
C GLN A 321 1.19 11.63 -19.74
N VAL A 322 0.00 12.24 -19.61
CA VAL A 322 -1.19 11.54 -19.09
C VAL A 322 -1.66 10.46 -20.05
N VAL A 323 -1.53 10.68 -21.36
CA VAL A 323 -1.87 9.69 -22.38
C VAL A 323 -0.87 8.53 -22.35
N LEU A 324 0.43 8.81 -22.24
CA LEU A 324 1.48 7.79 -22.16
C LEU A 324 1.37 6.96 -20.87
N ASP A 325 1.07 7.60 -19.74
CA ASP A 325 0.82 6.90 -18.48
C ASP A 325 -0.38 5.95 -18.56
N ALA A 326 -1.41 6.34 -19.32
CA ALA A 326 -2.60 5.51 -19.53
C ALA A 326 -2.34 4.39 -20.55
N CYS A 327 -1.58 4.67 -21.61
CA CYS A 327 -1.39 3.82 -22.78
C CYS A 327 0.10 3.49 -23.01
N ARG A 328 0.71 2.78 -22.05
CA ARG A 328 2.14 2.43 -22.06
C ARG A 328 2.54 1.47 -23.18
N ASP A 329 1.64 0.61 -23.64
CA ASP A 329 1.95 -0.38 -24.68
C ASP A 329 2.42 0.29 -25.99
N VAL A 330 2.06 1.57 -26.21
CA VAL A 330 2.54 2.35 -27.36
C VAL A 330 4.06 2.58 -27.30
N GLU A 331 4.66 2.66 -26.12
CA GLU A 331 6.11 2.86 -25.97
C GLU A 331 6.91 1.63 -26.43
N GLU A 332 6.35 0.42 -26.29
CA GLU A 332 6.99 -0.83 -26.71
C GLU A 332 7.13 -0.94 -28.24
N HIS A 333 6.28 -0.22 -28.98
CA HIS A 333 6.28 -0.19 -30.44
C HIS A 333 6.99 1.04 -31.02
N HIS A 334 7.68 1.82 -30.18
CA HIS A 334 8.49 2.94 -30.65
C HIS A 334 9.82 2.46 -31.22
N LEU A 335 10.07 2.75 -32.51
CA LEU A 335 11.28 2.32 -33.24
C LEU A 335 12.45 3.33 -33.17
N GLY A 336 12.29 4.45 -32.46
CA GLY A 336 13.33 5.48 -32.33
C GLY A 336 14.19 5.31 -31.07
N ASP A 337 15.39 5.91 -31.08
CA ASP A 337 16.26 5.95 -29.90
C ASP A 337 15.68 6.90 -28.84
N GLY A 338 15.15 6.33 -27.75
CA GLY A 338 14.67 7.08 -26.58
C GLY A 338 13.17 6.96 -26.30
N LYS A 339 12.66 7.78 -25.37
CA LYS A 339 11.23 7.78 -24.98
C LYS A 339 10.40 8.74 -25.83
N ILE A 340 9.12 8.45 -25.99
CA ILE A 340 8.17 9.35 -26.64
C ILE A 340 7.97 10.59 -25.75
N THR A 341 8.48 11.75 -26.19
CA THR A 341 8.41 13.01 -25.43
C THR A 341 7.61 14.10 -26.13
N THR A 342 7.30 13.93 -27.42
CA THR A 342 6.63 14.94 -28.24
C THR A 342 5.43 14.36 -29.00
N TRP A 343 4.43 15.21 -29.25
CA TRP A 343 3.21 14.83 -29.98
C TRP A 343 3.47 14.31 -31.40
N PRO A 344 4.34 14.92 -32.21
CA PRO A 344 4.64 14.40 -33.55
C PRO A 344 5.23 12.99 -33.52
N THR A 345 6.12 12.69 -32.57
CA THR A 345 6.67 11.35 -32.39
C THR A 345 5.58 10.37 -31.96
N PHE A 346 4.69 10.77 -31.06
CA PHE A 346 3.54 9.95 -30.65
C PHE A 346 2.59 9.64 -31.81
N ILE A 347 2.22 10.63 -32.61
CA ILE A 347 1.34 10.46 -33.79
C ILE A 347 1.96 9.51 -34.80
N LYS A 348 3.27 9.65 -35.08
CA LYS A 348 4.01 8.75 -35.97
C LYS A 348 4.01 7.31 -35.45
N THR A 349 4.27 7.10 -34.16
CA THR A 349 4.24 5.77 -33.54
C THR A 349 2.84 5.15 -33.61
N ALA A 350 1.78 5.91 -33.28
CA ALA A 350 0.39 5.43 -33.38
C ALA A 350 0.01 5.04 -34.81
N ALA A 351 0.41 5.83 -35.81
CA ALA A 351 0.17 5.52 -37.22
C ALA A 351 0.89 4.23 -37.67
N ALA A 352 2.06 3.94 -37.10
CA ALA A 352 2.83 2.72 -37.37
C ALA A 352 2.24 1.46 -36.71
N ILE A 353 1.63 1.58 -35.52
CA ILE A 353 0.97 0.48 -34.80
C ILE A 353 -0.31 0.02 -35.52
N ARG A 354 -1.02 0.96 -36.15
CA ARG A 354 -2.35 0.79 -36.76
C ARG A 354 -2.52 -0.54 -37.55
N PRO A 355 -1.63 -0.93 -38.48
CA PRO A 355 -1.79 -2.17 -39.24
C PRO A 355 -1.67 -3.42 -38.36
N GLY A 356 -0.80 -3.38 -37.33
CA GLY A 356 -0.55 -4.50 -36.42
C GLY A 356 -1.73 -4.86 -35.52
N ILE A 357 -2.62 -3.91 -35.26
CA ILE A 357 -3.87 -4.14 -34.51
C ILE A 357 -5.11 -4.20 -35.41
N GLY A 358 -4.95 -4.37 -36.73
CA GLY A 358 -6.08 -4.58 -37.64
C GLY A 358 -6.92 -3.33 -37.97
N ILE A 359 -6.37 -2.13 -37.81
CA ILE A 359 -7.03 -0.89 -38.25
C ILE A 359 -6.61 -0.58 -39.69
N SER A 360 -7.56 -0.36 -40.60
CA SER A 360 -7.28 -0.05 -42.02
C SER A 360 -6.84 1.39 -42.27
N ALA A 361 -6.19 1.66 -43.41
CA ALA A 361 -5.67 3.00 -43.72
C ALA A 361 -6.82 4.00 -43.87
N ASP A 362 -7.94 3.52 -44.42
CA ASP A 362 -9.17 4.30 -44.61
C ASP A 362 -9.82 4.66 -43.28
N ALA A 363 -9.87 3.72 -42.33
CA ALA A 363 -10.40 3.98 -40.99
C ALA A 363 -9.59 5.04 -40.25
N TRP A 364 -8.26 5.04 -40.43
CA TRP A 364 -7.38 6.06 -39.87
C TRP A 364 -7.54 7.41 -40.55
N ARG A 365 -7.56 7.47 -41.89
CA ARG A 365 -7.79 8.73 -42.61
C ARG A 365 -9.12 9.36 -42.20
N ALA A 366 -10.18 8.56 -42.13
CA ALA A 366 -11.49 9.02 -41.67
C ALA A 366 -11.47 9.53 -40.22
N ALA A 367 -10.71 8.87 -39.33
CA ALA A 367 -10.53 9.34 -37.95
C ALA A 367 -9.77 10.67 -37.91
N VAL A 368 -8.63 10.78 -38.60
CA VAL A 368 -7.85 12.02 -38.67
C VAL A 368 -8.69 13.19 -39.20
N GLU A 369 -9.48 12.94 -40.24
CA GLU A 369 -10.40 13.94 -40.82
C GLU A 369 -11.49 14.37 -39.83
N ALA A 370 -12.06 13.44 -39.07
CA ALA A 370 -13.16 13.71 -38.15
C ALA A 370 -12.74 14.41 -36.84
N MET A 371 -11.59 14.06 -36.26
CA MET A 371 -11.20 14.49 -34.91
C MET A 371 -9.79 15.10 -34.82
N GLY A 372 -9.03 15.10 -35.91
CA GLY A 372 -7.64 15.57 -35.95
C GLY A 372 -6.62 14.50 -35.56
N GLU A 373 -5.38 14.68 -36.01
CA GLU A 373 -4.29 13.70 -35.87
C GLU A 373 -4.00 13.32 -34.41
N ALA A 374 -3.99 14.29 -33.51
CA ALA A 374 -3.71 14.04 -32.10
C ALA A 374 -4.78 13.15 -31.46
N LYS A 375 -6.07 13.46 -31.68
CA LYS A 375 -7.18 12.66 -31.11
C LYS A 375 -7.25 11.27 -31.74
N ALA A 376 -7.01 11.17 -33.04
CA ALA A 376 -6.93 9.88 -33.73
C ALA A 376 -5.78 9.01 -33.20
N ALA A 377 -4.60 9.60 -32.99
CA ALA A 377 -3.45 8.90 -32.40
C ALA A 377 -3.75 8.39 -30.98
N VAL A 378 -4.40 9.20 -30.16
CA VAL A 378 -4.84 8.80 -28.81
C VAL A 378 -5.88 7.68 -28.86
N ALA A 379 -6.82 7.73 -29.80
CA ALA A 379 -7.78 6.65 -30.00
C ALA A 379 -7.08 5.32 -30.32
N VAL A 380 -6.11 5.33 -31.24
CA VAL A 380 -5.33 4.13 -31.59
C VAL A 380 -4.53 3.61 -30.40
N ALA A 381 -3.86 4.49 -29.65
CA ALA A 381 -3.13 4.14 -28.43
C ALA A 381 -4.01 3.46 -27.38
N PHE A 382 -5.19 4.03 -27.14
CA PHE A 382 -6.15 3.48 -26.19
C PHE A 382 -6.72 2.14 -26.65
N ILE A 383 -6.99 2.01 -27.95
CA ILE A 383 -7.45 0.75 -28.55
C ILE A 383 -6.39 -0.34 -28.38
N LEU A 384 -5.11 -0.05 -28.66
CA LEU A 384 -4.00 -0.98 -28.45
C LEU A 384 -3.98 -1.46 -26.99
N GLN A 385 -3.94 -0.53 -26.03
CA GLN A 385 -3.88 -0.83 -24.60
C GLN A 385 -5.08 -1.65 -24.09
N ARG A 386 -6.21 -1.61 -24.80
CA ARG A 386 -7.42 -2.37 -24.44
C ARG A 386 -7.71 -3.55 -25.34
N SER A 387 -6.86 -3.82 -26.33
CA SER A 387 -7.04 -4.92 -27.28
C SER A 387 -6.45 -6.23 -26.74
N GLU A 388 -6.67 -7.32 -27.47
CA GLU A 388 -6.01 -8.61 -27.21
C GLU A 388 -4.48 -8.57 -27.29
N TYR A 389 -3.91 -7.54 -27.93
CA TYR A 389 -2.47 -7.33 -28.08
C TYR A 389 -1.83 -6.63 -26.88
N SER A 390 -2.63 -6.20 -25.90
CA SER A 390 -2.11 -5.51 -24.73
C SER A 390 -1.29 -6.43 -23.83
N SER A 391 -0.20 -5.89 -23.27
CA SER A 391 0.59 -6.57 -22.23
C SER A 391 -0.22 -6.84 -20.94
N GLU A 392 -1.29 -6.08 -20.71
CA GLU A 392 -2.15 -6.17 -19.51
C GLU A 392 -3.37 -7.09 -19.68
N VAL A 393 -3.50 -7.77 -20.82
CA VAL A 393 -4.63 -8.64 -21.10
C VAL A 393 -4.61 -9.89 -20.22
N ARG A 394 -5.75 -10.21 -19.62
CA ARG A 394 -5.98 -11.46 -18.89
C ARG A 394 -7.02 -12.30 -19.58
N LYS A 395 -6.68 -13.56 -19.83
CA LYS A 395 -7.57 -14.58 -20.41
C LYS A 395 -8.27 -15.32 -19.27
N HIS A 396 -9.59 -15.36 -19.32
CA HIS A 396 -10.43 -16.08 -18.36
C HIS A 396 -11.35 -17.03 -19.12
N VAL A 397 -11.46 -18.27 -18.66
CA VAL A 397 -12.43 -19.24 -19.19
C VAL A 397 -13.70 -19.10 -18.36
N SER A 398 -14.82 -18.79 -19.01
CA SER A 398 -16.12 -18.71 -18.34
C SER A 398 -16.48 -20.08 -17.76
N ALA A 399 -16.76 -20.14 -16.46
CA ALA A 399 -17.15 -21.38 -15.78
C ALA A 399 -18.51 -21.92 -16.27
N GLU A 400 -19.38 -21.02 -16.76
CA GLU A 400 -20.75 -21.36 -17.18
C GLU A 400 -20.83 -21.78 -18.65
N THR A 401 -19.98 -21.20 -19.52
CA THR A 401 -20.09 -21.39 -20.98
C THR A 401 -18.86 -22.01 -21.62
N GLY A 402 -17.76 -22.19 -20.88
CA GLY A 402 -16.47 -22.64 -21.40
C GLY A 402 -15.81 -21.66 -22.38
N LYS A 403 -16.44 -20.50 -22.66
CA LYS A 403 -15.95 -19.52 -23.63
C LYS A 403 -14.75 -18.76 -23.08
N LEU A 404 -13.68 -18.67 -23.88
CA LEU A 404 -12.53 -17.84 -23.57
C LEU A 404 -12.94 -16.35 -23.68
N THR A 405 -12.83 -15.63 -22.57
CA THR A 405 -13.04 -14.18 -22.50
C THR A 405 -11.74 -13.49 -22.14
N MET A 406 -11.55 -12.28 -22.66
CA MET A 406 -10.35 -11.48 -22.43
C MET A 406 -10.76 -10.19 -21.76
N SER A 407 -10.08 -9.84 -20.67
CA SER A 407 -10.31 -8.59 -19.94
C SER A 407 -9.01 -7.84 -19.73
N VAL A 408 -9.08 -6.51 -19.73
CA VAL A 408 -8.00 -5.60 -19.36
C VAL A 408 -8.50 -4.77 -18.19
N ASN A 409 -7.79 -4.82 -17.06
CA ASN A 409 -8.11 -4.07 -15.84
C ASN A 409 -9.60 -4.21 -15.40
N GLY A 410 -10.15 -5.42 -15.53
CA GLY A 410 -11.53 -5.75 -15.14
C GLY A 410 -12.62 -5.35 -16.14
N SER A 411 -12.25 -4.83 -17.31
CA SER A 411 -13.19 -4.54 -18.41
C SER A 411 -12.97 -5.46 -19.61
N PRO A 412 -14.00 -5.79 -20.41
CA PRO A 412 -13.82 -6.57 -21.63
C PRO A 412 -12.79 -5.93 -22.58
N ALA A 413 -11.94 -6.77 -23.16
CA ALA A 413 -10.98 -6.36 -24.18
C ALA A 413 -11.69 -6.03 -25.51
N ILE A 414 -11.14 -5.07 -26.24
CA ILE A 414 -11.63 -4.67 -27.56
C ILE A 414 -11.24 -5.76 -28.57
N ARG A 415 -12.24 -6.43 -29.15
CA ARG A 415 -12.04 -7.51 -30.14
C ARG A 415 -11.94 -7.03 -31.59
N SER A 416 -12.53 -5.87 -31.90
CA SER A 416 -12.49 -5.28 -33.24
C SER A 416 -11.94 -3.86 -33.18
N PRO A 417 -10.60 -3.69 -33.17
CA PRO A 417 -9.94 -2.37 -33.15
C PRO A 417 -10.42 -1.43 -34.26
N GLY A 418 -10.54 -1.95 -35.50
CA GLY A 418 -11.02 -1.17 -36.65
C GLY A 418 -12.49 -0.76 -36.53
N GLY A 419 -13.36 -1.65 -36.05
CA GLY A 419 -14.76 -1.32 -35.80
C GLY A 419 -14.91 -0.26 -34.70
N TYR A 420 -14.13 -0.41 -33.62
CA TYR A 420 -14.13 0.54 -32.51
C TYR A 420 -13.67 1.94 -32.94
N LEU A 421 -12.61 2.03 -33.76
CA LEU A 421 -12.15 3.32 -34.29
C LEU A 421 -13.23 3.99 -35.16
N ARG A 422 -13.95 3.24 -36.02
CA ARG A 422 -15.02 3.82 -36.85
C ARG A 422 -16.17 4.37 -36.02
N ALA A 423 -16.58 3.66 -34.97
CA ALA A 423 -17.61 4.16 -34.04
C ALA A 423 -17.16 5.44 -33.32
N LEU A 424 -15.87 5.56 -32.99
CA LEU A 424 -15.31 6.80 -32.44
C LEU A 424 -15.23 7.92 -33.48
N THR A 425 -14.93 7.60 -34.73
CA THR A 425 -14.92 8.55 -35.85
C THR A 425 -16.30 9.16 -36.06
N GLU A 426 -17.36 8.36 -36.02
CA GLU A 426 -18.75 8.85 -36.11
C GLU A 426 -19.08 9.84 -34.99
N LYS A 427 -18.71 9.52 -33.75
CA LYS A 427 -18.88 10.44 -32.61
C LYS A 427 -18.01 11.69 -32.74
N GLY A 428 -16.78 11.53 -33.22
CA GLY A 428 -15.85 12.64 -33.49
C GLY A 428 -16.42 13.64 -34.49
N ARG A 429 -17.09 13.17 -35.55
CA ARG A 429 -17.80 14.03 -36.53
C ARG A 429 -18.93 14.82 -35.89
N ALA A 430 -19.56 14.29 -34.84
CA ALA A 430 -20.56 15.01 -34.05
C ALA A 430 -19.96 16.02 -33.06
N GLY A 431 -18.64 16.25 -33.09
CA GLY A 431 -17.92 17.13 -32.16
C GLY A 431 -17.64 16.49 -30.80
N GLU A 432 -18.07 15.25 -30.58
CA GLU A 432 -17.91 14.52 -29.34
C GLU A 432 -16.67 13.62 -29.42
N PHE A 433 -15.64 13.89 -28.60
CA PHE A 433 -14.54 12.95 -28.42
C PHE A 433 -14.67 12.23 -27.07
N PRO A 434 -15.47 11.14 -26.99
CA PRO A 434 -15.85 10.49 -25.73
C PRO A 434 -14.73 9.63 -25.13
N LEU A 435 -13.52 9.66 -25.68
CA LEU A 435 -12.40 8.87 -25.20
C LEU A 435 -11.74 9.45 -23.94
N TRP A 436 -11.95 10.73 -23.63
CA TRP A 436 -11.36 11.35 -22.45
C TRP A 436 -11.81 10.72 -21.12
N PRO A 437 -13.12 10.53 -20.86
CA PRO A 437 -13.55 9.79 -19.68
C PRO A 437 -12.97 8.36 -19.62
N ALA A 438 -12.87 7.69 -20.77
CA ALA A 438 -12.40 6.32 -20.84
C ALA A 438 -10.90 6.18 -20.52
N ILE A 439 -10.06 7.10 -21.02
CA ILE A 439 -8.61 7.15 -20.75
C ILE A 439 -8.35 7.45 -19.27
N LEU A 440 -9.07 8.42 -18.70
CA LEU A 440 -8.94 8.76 -17.29
C LEU A 440 -9.44 7.63 -16.37
N ALA A 441 -10.53 6.96 -16.74
CA ALA A 441 -11.01 5.78 -16.02
C ALA A 441 -9.98 4.64 -16.04
N HIS A 442 -9.39 4.38 -17.21
CA HIS A 442 -8.36 3.36 -17.38
C HIS A 442 -7.10 3.69 -16.57
N LEU A 443 -6.61 4.93 -16.62
CA LEU A 443 -5.47 5.40 -15.80
C LEU A 443 -5.77 5.27 -14.30
N SER A 444 -6.98 5.64 -13.87
CA SER A 444 -7.39 5.50 -12.47
C SER A 444 -7.47 4.05 -12.02
N GLN A 445 -7.91 3.12 -12.88
CA GLN A 445 -7.93 1.69 -12.57
C GLN A 445 -6.52 1.12 -12.45
N ARG A 446 -5.60 1.49 -13.34
CA ARG A 446 -4.18 1.10 -13.27
C ARG A 446 -3.52 1.59 -11.98
N MET A 447 -3.74 2.84 -11.59
CA MET A 447 -3.19 3.39 -10.34
C MET A 447 -3.73 2.69 -9.08
N LYS A 448 -4.93 2.10 -9.13
CA LYS A 448 -5.47 1.27 -8.03
C LYS A 448 -4.79 -0.10 -7.99
N LEU A 449 -4.59 -0.72 -9.15
CA LEU A 449 -3.96 -2.04 -9.26
C LEU A 449 -2.46 -2.04 -8.93
N GLN A 450 -1.77 -0.90 -9.03
CA GLN A 450 -0.35 -0.76 -8.62
C GLN A 450 -0.16 -0.51 -7.11
N LYS A 451 -1.23 -0.21 -6.37
CA LYS A 451 -1.19 0.11 -4.94
C LYS A 451 -1.65 -1.02 -4.02
N GLY A 452 -2.34 -2.02 -4.57
CA GLY A 452 -2.63 -3.29 -3.91
C GLY A 452 -1.58 -4.31 -4.29
#